data_AF-W6MLJ6-F1
#
_entry.id   AF-W6MLJ6-F1
#
_cell.length_a   1.000
_cell.length_b   1.000
_cell.length_c   1.000
_cell.angle_alpha   90.00
_cell.angle_beta   90.00
_cell.angle_gamma   90.00
#
_symmetry.space_group_name_H-M   'P 1'
#
loop_
_entity.id
_entity.type
_entity.pdbx_description
1 polymer ?
#
loop_
_entity_poly.entity_id
_entity_poly.type
_entity_poly.pdbx_seq_one_letter_code
_entity_poly.pdbx_strand_id
1 'polypeptide(L)'
;MNNYAVVFSGALTLGASCFLAFPRLLGLFTGYIDEREFFTNQNTKTIKLLRAIVNASYATKSYLYRTLNPEYHESQIPTISKIIIYPIKSCGPGVQVKEWQVDEHGLKHDRQYALAQLNEEAGLYTIVSQKFVSTRLTLLKCAYFPEQNCFEYKYPLKKENEMDSFRIPAEITEEFIAENINLSEPLQMSIWTNGIQCYDVSHCIPSKFFEEMDLPSGTRLVLSLKGKEFKDTSPPKSTFYQDPSTNHGKEYRRTHFQDYFPIHIVTEEDMSDLNFRIKKKGFNLNREIIDTAFRPNLLLSGTARPYDVDTWNRFDIEDHTTSEKHSFTRNSKCMRCLIPDINPVTGVSDKEFPVSKTLMSYRRVDSGAAKLACFGNYCVQDVSNFQIHVGDRIHILSRKITVTKWSGGGLVHH
;
A
#
# COMPACT_ATOMS: atom_id res chain seq x y z
N MET A 1 52.48 -23.76 18.22
CA MET A 1 51.32 -23.61 17.33
C MET A 1 50.11 -22.90 17.96
N ASN A 2 50.17 -22.40 19.21
CA ASN A 2 48.99 -21.82 19.90
C ASN A 2 48.86 -20.28 19.91
N ASN A 3 49.81 -19.52 19.34
CA ASN A 3 49.71 -18.06 19.33
C ASN A 3 48.98 -17.48 18.10
N TYR A 4 48.74 -18.29 17.05
CA TYR A 4 48.02 -17.83 15.86
C TYR A 4 46.50 -17.96 16.00
N ALA A 5 45.99 -18.93 16.76
CA ALA A 5 44.55 -19.14 16.93
C ALA A 5 43.88 -18.04 17.79
N VAL A 6 44.55 -17.55 18.83
CA VAL A 6 44.04 -16.46 19.68
C VAL A 6 44.02 -15.14 18.91
N VAL A 7 45.08 -14.85 18.13
CA VAL A 7 45.16 -13.64 17.29
C VAL A 7 44.15 -13.68 16.15
N PHE A 8 43.90 -14.85 15.53
CA PHE A 8 42.85 -14.99 14.51
C PHE A 8 41.44 -14.84 15.09
N SER A 9 41.16 -15.39 16.28
CA SER A 9 39.86 -15.23 16.95
C SER A 9 39.60 -13.78 17.39
N GLY A 10 40.66 -13.09 17.88
CA GLY A 10 40.63 -11.67 18.23
C GLY A 10 40.45 -10.77 17.02
N ALA A 11 41.13 -11.05 15.91
CA ALA A 11 40.98 -10.30 14.66
C ALA A 11 39.63 -10.55 13.97
N LEU A 12 39.07 -11.77 14.05
CA LEU A 12 37.71 -12.05 13.57
C LEU A 12 36.64 -11.37 14.44
N THR A 13 36.80 -11.37 15.76
CA THR A 13 35.85 -10.71 16.68
C THR A 13 35.95 -9.19 16.59
N LEU A 14 37.14 -8.60 16.47
CA LEU A 14 37.34 -7.19 16.12
C LEU A 14 36.81 -6.87 14.72
N GLY A 15 37.03 -7.72 13.72
CA GLY A 15 36.50 -7.53 12.37
C GLY A 15 34.96 -7.55 12.34
N ALA A 16 34.33 -8.47 13.05
CA ALA A 16 32.88 -8.57 13.16
C ALA A 16 32.27 -7.42 13.97
N SER A 17 32.89 -7.04 15.08
CA SER A 17 32.43 -5.90 15.90
C SER A 17 32.66 -4.56 15.19
N CYS A 18 33.78 -4.36 14.48
CA CYS A 18 33.99 -3.22 13.60
C CYS A 18 33.01 -3.21 12.42
N PHE A 19 32.62 -4.36 11.86
CA PHE A 19 31.61 -4.45 10.81
C PHE A 19 30.20 -4.12 11.31
N LEU A 20 29.81 -4.61 12.49
CA LEU A 20 28.51 -4.31 13.12
C LEU A 20 28.43 -2.88 13.66
N ALA A 21 29.56 -2.34 14.12
CA ALA A 21 29.71 -0.95 14.53
C ALA A 21 30.04 -0.02 13.36
N PHE A 22 30.26 -0.56 12.15
CA PHE A 22 30.64 0.21 10.96
C PHE A 22 29.72 1.38 10.66
N PRO A 23 28.37 1.27 10.82
CA PRO A 23 27.50 2.43 10.66
C PRO A 23 27.82 3.56 11.64
N ARG A 24 28.02 3.24 12.94
CA ARG A 24 28.40 4.21 13.98
C ARG A 24 29.80 4.79 13.77
N LEU A 25 30.76 3.95 13.39
CA LEU A 25 32.13 4.38 13.10
C LEU A 25 32.16 5.31 11.88
N LEU A 26 31.41 4.98 10.83
CA LEU A 26 31.28 5.82 9.66
C LEU A 26 30.68 7.19 10.02
N GLY A 27 29.66 7.25 10.87
CA GLY A 27 29.12 8.51 11.38
C GLY A 27 30.17 9.35 12.10
N LEU A 28 30.95 8.74 13.03
CA LEU A 28 32.03 9.41 13.75
C LEU A 28 33.14 9.95 12.84
N PHE A 29 33.57 9.19 11.83
CA PHE A 29 34.63 9.60 10.90
C PHE A 29 34.20 10.68 9.91
N THR A 30 32.93 10.71 9.57
CA THR A 30 32.41 11.60 8.51
C THR A 30 31.79 12.87 9.06
N GLY A 31 31.65 12.97 10.39
CA GLY A 31 31.04 14.12 11.08
C GLY A 31 29.51 14.13 11.02
N TYR A 32 28.89 13.07 10.49
CA TYR A 32 27.45 12.93 10.40
C TYR A 32 26.92 12.13 11.59
N ILE A 33 25.93 12.68 12.31
CA ILE A 33 25.28 12.02 13.46
C ILE A 33 24.52 10.77 12.99
N ASP A 34 24.13 10.75 11.72
CA ASP A 34 23.44 9.67 11.06
C ASP A 34 24.20 9.24 9.79
N GLU A 35 24.67 7.99 9.73
CA GLU A 35 25.36 7.47 8.54
C GLU A 35 24.50 7.55 7.26
N ARG A 36 23.18 7.74 7.40
CA ARG A 36 22.25 7.99 6.30
C ARG A 36 22.54 9.31 5.58
N GLU A 37 23.07 10.34 6.25
CA GLU A 37 23.42 11.64 5.65
C GLU A 37 24.71 11.59 4.81
N PHE A 38 25.63 10.68 5.13
CA PHE A 38 26.87 10.49 4.36
C PHE A 38 26.59 9.93 2.96
N PHE A 39 25.62 9.01 2.83
CA PHE A 39 25.32 8.31 1.58
C PHE A 39 24.41 9.06 0.61
N THR A 40 23.84 10.19 1.04
CA THR A 40 22.81 10.92 0.29
C THR A 40 23.32 11.75 -0.89
N ASN A 41 24.61 12.10 -0.90
CA ASN A 41 25.16 13.08 -1.85
C ASN A 41 26.20 12.54 -2.83
N GLN A 42 26.49 11.23 -2.79
CA GLN A 42 27.58 10.66 -3.60
C GLN A 42 27.13 9.40 -4.35
N ASN A 43 27.43 9.33 -5.65
CA ASN A 43 27.06 8.19 -6.52
C ASN A 43 28.30 7.60 -7.22
N THR A 44 29.36 7.35 -6.44
CA THR A 44 30.59 6.71 -6.92
C THR A 44 30.54 5.20 -6.69
N LYS A 45 31.37 4.43 -7.40
CA LYS A 45 31.49 2.96 -7.19
C LYS A 45 31.84 2.63 -5.73
N THR A 46 32.71 3.42 -5.11
CA THR A 46 33.12 3.29 -3.71
C THR A 46 31.95 3.48 -2.75
N ILE A 47 31.07 4.44 -3.01
CA ILE A 47 29.89 4.70 -2.18
C ILE A 47 28.84 3.60 -2.30
N LYS A 48 28.67 3.00 -3.48
CA LYS A 48 27.82 1.81 -3.67
C LYS A 48 28.36 0.61 -2.87
N LEU A 49 29.67 0.42 -2.84
CA LEU A 49 30.32 -0.63 -2.04
C LEU A 49 30.14 -0.39 -0.53
N LEU A 50 30.39 0.83 -0.06
CA LEU A 50 30.16 1.20 1.35
C LEU A 50 28.71 1.02 1.78
N ARG A 51 27.75 1.36 0.90
CA ARG A 51 26.32 1.09 1.12
C ARG A 51 26.02 -0.41 1.20
N ALA A 52 26.64 -1.22 0.34
CA ALA A 52 26.50 -2.68 0.41
C ALA A 52 27.04 -3.24 1.72
N ILE A 53 28.18 -2.72 2.22
CA ILE A 53 28.78 -3.10 3.50
C ILE A 53 27.87 -2.72 4.67
N VAL A 54 27.32 -1.50 4.70
CA VAL A 54 26.37 -1.06 5.73
C VAL A 54 25.08 -1.88 5.69
N ASN A 55 24.54 -2.17 4.51
CA ASN A 55 23.36 -3.03 4.38
C ASN A 55 23.65 -4.45 4.86
N ALA A 56 24.82 -4.99 4.51
CA ALA A 56 25.26 -6.29 4.98
C ALA A 56 25.45 -6.29 6.51
N SER A 57 25.95 -5.21 7.11
CA SER A 57 26.08 -5.14 8.58
C SER A 57 24.74 -5.05 9.29
N TYR A 58 23.77 -4.30 8.75
CA TYR A 58 22.40 -4.32 9.25
C TYR A 58 21.74 -5.69 9.10
N ALA A 59 21.93 -6.35 7.96
CA ALA A 59 21.43 -7.70 7.72
C ALA A 59 22.05 -8.72 8.69
N THR A 60 23.36 -8.68 8.89
CA THR A 60 24.08 -9.54 9.84
C THR A 60 23.70 -9.22 11.29
N LYS A 61 23.53 -7.94 11.66
CA LYS A 61 23.06 -7.56 13.00
C LYS A 61 21.65 -8.07 13.25
N SER A 62 20.76 -7.95 12.26
CA SER A 62 19.41 -8.49 12.34
C SER A 62 19.44 -10.01 12.44
N TYR A 63 20.26 -10.69 11.63
CA TYR A 63 20.44 -12.14 11.68
C TYR A 63 20.96 -12.61 13.04
N LEU A 64 22.05 -12.02 13.55
CA LEU A 64 22.60 -12.36 14.87
C LEU A 64 21.61 -12.07 15.99
N TYR A 65 20.88 -10.96 15.93
CA TYR A 65 19.85 -10.65 16.91
C TYR A 65 18.71 -11.68 16.89
N ARG A 66 18.30 -12.16 15.71
CA ARG A 66 17.33 -13.26 15.54
C ARG A 66 17.86 -14.59 16.10
N THR A 67 19.13 -14.91 15.85
CA THR A 67 19.76 -16.16 16.32
C THR A 67 19.95 -16.18 17.84
N LEU A 68 20.24 -15.03 18.44
CA LEU A 68 20.56 -14.91 19.87
C LEU A 68 19.33 -14.70 20.77
N ASN A 69 18.17 -14.31 20.22
CA ASN A 69 16.94 -14.05 20.99
C ASN A 69 15.69 -14.70 20.35
N PRO A 70 15.63 -16.04 20.24
CA PRO A 70 14.53 -16.74 19.57
C PRO A 70 13.17 -16.56 20.29
N GLU A 71 13.13 -16.58 21.63
CA GLU A 71 11.88 -16.45 22.41
C GLU A 71 11.26 -15.04 22.33
N TYR A 72 12.08 -14.00 22.24
CA TYR A 72 11.61 -12.62 22.03
C TYR A 72 10.97 -12.45 20.64
N HIS A 73 11.44 -13.21 19.65
CA HIS A 73 10.95 -13.12 18.27
C HIS A 73 9.64 -13.87 18.04
N GLU A 74 9.36 -14.98 18.73
CA GLU A 74 8.05 -15.64 18.65
C GLU A 74 6.91 -14.71 19.13
N SER A 75 7.20 -13.82 20.10
CA SER A 75 6.24 -12.84 20.62
C SER A 75 6.05 -11.57 19.76
N GLN A 76 6.81 -11.38 18.67
CA GLN A 76 6.77 -10.18 17.81
C GLN A 76 6.71 -10.50 16.30
N ILE A 77 6.18 -11.66 15.90
CA ILE A 77 5.90 -11.91 14.49
C ILE A 77 4.68 -11.07 14.11
N PRO A 78 4.79 -10.13 13.14
CA PRO A 78 3.64 -9.34 12.74
C PRO A 78 2.55 -10.24 12.17
N THR A 79 1.30 -9.86 12.34
CA THR A 79 0.14 -10.63 11.86
C THR A 79 -0.82 -9.75 11.05
N ILE A 80 -1.62 -10.37 10.18
CA ILE A 80 -2.74 -9.68 9.54
C ILE A 80 -3.82 -9.42 10.60
N SER A 81 -4.11 -8.16 10.92
CA SER A 81 -5.18 -7.78 11.85
C SER A 81 -6.50 -7.48 11.13
N LYS A 82 -6.45 -6.95 9.90
CA LYS A 82 -7.63 -6.75 9.04
C LYS A 82 -7.32 -7.00 7.57
N ILE A 83 -8.31 -7.55 6.87
CA ILE A 83 -8.36 -7.64 5.40
C ILE A 83 -9.53 -6.78 4.93
N ILE A 84 -9.30 -5.90 3.95
CA ILE A 84 -10.30 -4.94 3.47
C ILE A 84 -10.31 -4.91 1.93
N ILE A 85 -11.49 -5.09 1.35
CA ILE A 85 -11.72 -5.09 -0.10
C ILE A 85 -12.45 -3.81 -0.51
N TYR A 86 -12.04 -3.20 -1.63
CA TYR A 86 -12.69 -2.00 -2.18
C TYR A 86 -13.21 -2.26 -3.60
N PRO A 87 -14.36 -2.91 -3.78
CA PRO A 87 -14.89 -3.29 -5.10
C PRO A 87 -14.98 -2.11 -6.08
N ILE A 88 -15.53 -0.97 -5.61
CA ILE A 88 -15.51 0.29 -6.35
C ILE A 88 -14.38 1.20 -5.85
N LYS A 89 -13.51 1.63 -6.76
CA LYS A 89 -12.46 2.62 -6.49
C LYS A 89 -13.08 3.91 -5.95
N SER A 90 -12.40 4.53 -4.98
CA SER A 90 -12.80 5.80 -4.37
C SER A 90 -14.12 5.78 -3.59
N CYS A 91 -14.75 4.62 -3.36
CA CYS A 91 -16.00 4.53 -2.61
C CYS A 91 -15.80 3.89 -1.24
N GLY A 92 -16.37 4.53 -0.21
CA GLY A 92 -16.54 4.02 1.15
C GLY A 92 -15.27 3.58 1.88
N PRO A 93 -15.42 2.99 3.08
CA PRO A 93 -14.35 2.38 3.85
C PRO A 93 -13.98 0.95 3.38
N GLY A 94 -14.65 0.42 2.35
CA GLY A 94 -14.50 -0.97 1.90
C GLY A 94 -15.30 -1.96 2.73
N VAL A 95 -15.11 -3.25 2.48
CA VAL A 95 -15.69 -4.35 3.25
C VAL A 95 -14.58 -5.08 3.98
N GLN A 96 -14.71 -5.22 5.30
CA GLN A 96 -13.77 -5.98 6.13
C GLN A 96 -14.17 -7.45 6.15
N VAL A 97 -13.20 -8.34 5.92
CA VAL A 97 -13.40 -9.79 5.84
C VAL A 97 -12.43 -10.52 6.77
N LYS A 98 -12.73 -11.79 7.06
CA LYS A 98 -11.87 -12.66 7.91
C LYS A 98 -10.85 -13.45 7.11
N GLU A 99 -11.20 -13.77 5.87
CA GLU A 99 -10.37 -14.47 4.92
C GLU A 99 -10.69 -13.96 3.52
N TRP A 100 -9.76 -14.08 2.58
CA TRP A 100 -10.00 -13.68 1.20
C TRP A 100 -9.05 -14.35 0.21
N GLN A 101 -9.52 -14.49 -1.03
CA GLN A 101 -8.71 -15.01 -2.14
C GLN A 101 -7.76 -13.95 -2.70
N VAL A 102 -6.56 -14.39 -3.08
CA VAL A 102 -5.56 -13.59 -3.79
C VAL A 102 -5.40 -14.14 -5.21
N ASP A 103 -5.71 -13.32 -6.21
CA ASP A 103 -5.62 -13.64 -7.64
C ASP A 103 -4.39 -12.94 -8.29
N GLU A 104 -4.30 -12.94 -9.61
CA GLU A 104 -3.22 -12.27 -10.34
C GLU A 104 -3.30 -10.72 -10.28
N HIS A 105 -4.45 -10.16 -9.91
CA HIS A 105 -4.70 -8.72 -9.77
C HIS A 105 -4.61 -8.21 -8.33
N GLY A 106 -4.42 -9.09 -7.34
CA GLY A 106 -4.29 -8.73 -5.93
C GLY A 106 -5.27 -9.48 -5.05
N LEU A 107 -5.91 -8.77 -4.11
CA LEU A 107 -7.07 -9.32 -3.43
C LEU A 107 -8.22 -9.38 -4.43
N LYS A 108 -8.84 -10.55 -4.56
CA LYS A 108 -9.91 -10.78 -5.53
C LYS A 108 -11.01 -9.72 -5.41
N HIS A 109 -11.57 -9.28 -6.52
CA HIS A 109 -12.59 -8.23 -6.56
C HIS A 109 -12.18 -6.82 -6.15
N ASP A 110 -10.94 -6.60 -5.72
CA ASP A 110 -10.50 -5.26 -5.33
C ASP A 110 -10.39 -4.33 -6.55
N ARG A 111 -11.11 -3.20 -6.48
CA ARG A 111 -11.11 -2.10 -7.46
C ARG A 111 -11.40 -2.58 -8.90
N GLN A 112 -12.24 -3.59 -9.06
CA GLN A 112 -12.76 -4.03 -10.37
C GLN A 112 -13.62 -2.95 -11.03
N TYR A 113 -14.29 -2.13 -10.21
CA TYR A 113 -15.15 -1.04 -10.64
C TYR A 113 -14.56 0.33 -10.30
N ALA A 114 -14.94 1.34 -11.08
CA ALA A 114 -14.64 2.72 -10.78
C ALA A 114 -15.75 3.65 -11.27
N LEU A 115 -15.82 4.85 -10.71
CA LEU A 115 -16.59 5.95 -11.28
C LEU A 115 -15.67 6.76 -12.21
N ALA A 116 -16.16 7.05 -13.41
CA ALA A 116 -15.38 7.69 -14.45
C ALA A 116 -16.12 8.86 -15.09
N GLN A 117 -15.38 9.93 -15.39
CA GLN A 117 -15.88 11.13 -16.07
C GLN A 117 -15.07 11.34 -17.35
N LEU A 118 -15.74 11.65 -18.45
CA LEU A 118 -15.07 12.03 -19.70
C LEU A 118 -14.35 13.36 -19.52
N ASN A 119 -13.05 13.39 -19.81
CA ASN A 119 -12.34 14.62 -20.07
C ASN A 119 -12.44 14.92 -21.57
N GLU A 120 -13.25 15.91 -21.94
CA GLU A 120 -13.51 16.25 -23.34
C GLU A 120 -12.27 16.73 -24.08
N GLU A 121 -11.37 17.47 -23.42
CA GLU A 121 -10.12 17.97 -24.00
C GLU A 121 -9.17 16.82 -24.36
N ALA A 122 -9.05 15.84 -23.46
CA ALA A 122 -8.18 14.68 -23.68
C ALA A 122 -8.84 13.57 -24.50
N GLY A 123 -10.18 13.59 -24.65
CA GLY A 123 -10.95 12.49 -25.24
C GLY A 123 -10.87 11.18 -24.45
N LEU A 124 -10.51 11.24 -23.17
CA LEU A 124 -10.29 10.07 -22.31
C LEU A 124 -11.09 10.19 -21.02
N TYR A 125 -11.58 9.05 -20.53
CA TYR A 125 -12.18 9.00 -19.21
C TYR A 125 -11.10 9.16 -18.13
N THR A 126 -11.50 9.70 -16.99
CA THR A 126 -10.65 9.86 -15.81
C THR A 126 -11.42 9.45 -14.55
N ILE A 127 -10.68 9.05 -13.52
CA ILE A 127 -11.29 8.60 -12.26
C ILE A 127 -11.98 9.75 -11.51
N VAL A 128 -13.23 9.52 -11.15
CA VAL A 128 -13.94 10.31 -10.14
C VAL A 128 -13.42 9.92 -8.75
N SER A 129 -12.88 10.90 -8.03
CA SER A 129 -12.13 10.69 -6.80
C SER A 129 -12.69 11.48 -5.62
N GLN A 130 -12.57 10.92 -4.41
CA GLN A 130 -13.00 11.55 -3.16
C GLN A 130 -12.37 12.93 -2.93
N LYS A 131 -11.12 13.14 -3.38
CA LYS A 131 -10.35 14.36 -3.10
C LYS A 131 -10.74 15.58 -3.93
N PHE A 132 -11.24 15.39 -5.15
CA PHE A 132 -11.41 16.48 -6.12
C PHE A 132 -12.80 16.58 -6.71
N VAL A 133 -13.58 15.50 -6.67
CA VAL A 133 -14.89 15.46 -7.32
C VAL A 133 -16.00 15.40 -6.28
N SER A 134 -16.06 14.33 -5.48
CA SER A 134 -17.09 14.20 -4.44
C SER A 134 -16.58 13.51 -3.19
N THR A 135 -16.51 14.26 -2.10
CA THR A 135 -16.15 13.76 -0.77
C THR A 135 -17.26 12.89 -0.18
N ARG A 136 -18.52 13.02 -0.65
CA ARG A 136 -19.66 12.17 -0.26
C ARG A 136 -19.40 10.70 -0.58
N LEU A 137 -18.55 10.40 -1.56
CA LEU A 137 -18.15 9.01 -1.86
C LEU A 137 -17.53 8.27 -0.66
N THR A 138 -17.05 8.97 0.37
CA THR A 138 -16.58 8.34 1.61
C THR A 138 -17.72 7.74 2.45
N LEU A 139 -18.96 8.22 2.26
CA LEU A 139 -20.14 7.87 3.05
C LEU A 139 -20.78 6.54 2.64
N LEU A 140 -20.38 5.98 1.49
CA LEU A 140 -20.90 4.69 1.05
C LEU A 140 -20.50 3.59 2.03
N LYS A 141 -21.48 2.79 2.46
CA LYS A 141 -21.26 1.58 3.24
C LYS A 141 -21.36 0.37 2.32
N CYS A 142 -20.35 -0.50 2.35
CA CYS A 142 -20.27 -1.69 1.51
C CYS A 142 -20.43 -2.96 2.36
N ALA A 143 -21.22 -3.91 1.87
CA ALA A 143 -21.34 -5.25 2.43
C ALA A 143 -21.20 -6.30 1.31
N TYR A 144 -20.60 -7.44 1.63
CA TYR A 144 -20.44 -8.55 0.69
C TYR A 144 -21.46 -9.65 1.01
N PHE A 145 -22.14 -10.15 -0.03
CA PHE A 145 -23.11 -11.22 0.04
C PHE A 145 -22.66 -12.39 -0.85
N PRO A 146 -21.89 -13.36 -0.32
CA PRO A 146 -21.28 -14.43 -1.12
C PRO A 146 -22.32 -15.30 -1.83
N GLU A 147 -23.38 -15.71 -1.11
CA GLU A 147 -24.48 -16.54 -1.67
C GLU A 147 -25.21 -15.89 -2.85
N GLN A 148 -25.15 -14.56 -2.95
CA GLN A 148 -25.78 -13.77 -4.00
C GLN A 148 -24.77 -13.23 -5.01
N ASN A 149 -23.49 -13.59 -4.85
CA ASN A 149 -22.38 -13.12 -5.68
C ASN A 149 -22.38 -11.60 -5.88
N CYS A 150 -22.59 -10.81 -4.82
CA CYS A 150 -22.71 -9.36 -4.99
C CYS A 150 -22.15 -8.54 -3.82
N PHE A 151 -21.78 -7.30 -4.13
CA PHE A 151 -21.54 -6.25 -3.15
C PHE A 151 -22.73 -5.30 -3.12
N GLU A 152 -23.29 -5.07 -1.95
CA GLU A 152 -24.32 -4.06 -1.71
C GLU A 152 -23.68 -2.77 -1.20
N TYR A 153 -24.06 -1.67 -1.83
CA TYR A 153 -23.66 -0.33 -1.44
C TYR A 153 -24.87 0.43 -0.91
N LYS A 154 -24.78 0.93 0.32
CA LYS A 154 -25.75 1.86 0.91
C LYS A 154 -25.19 3.27 0.91
N TYR A 155 -25.99 4.24 0.49
CA TYR A 155 -25.58 5.65 0.37
C TYR A 155 -26.66 6.61 0.90
N PRO A 156 -26.27 7.76 1.46
CA PRO A 156 -27.21 8.70 2.05
C PRO A 156 -27.91 9.55 1.00
N LEU A 157 -29.20 9.79 1.18
CA LEU A 157 -29.97 10.78 0.41
C LEU A 157 -29.69 12.20 0.93
N LYS A 158 -29.87 13.23 0.09
CA LYS A 158 -29.61 14.63 0.41
C LYS A 158 -30.69 15.27 1.28
N LYS A 159 -31.96 14.91 1.03
CA LYS A 159 -33.13 15.59 1.61
C LYS A 159 -33.72 14.87 2.82
N GLU A 160 -33.28 13.66 3.10
CA GLU A 160 -33.87 12.76 4.10
C GLU A 160 -32.73 12.11 4.89
N ASN A 161 -32.92 11.84 6.19
CA ASN A 161 -31.97 11.02 6.97
C ASN A 161 -32.13 9.52 6.62
N GLU A 162 -32.36 9.26 5.35
CA GLU A 162 -32.64 7.96 4.76
C GLU A 162 -31.44 7.52 3.91
N MET A 163 -31.33 6.20 3.78
CA MET A 163 -30.29 5.56 3.01
C MET A 163 -30.95 4.78 1.90
N ASP A 164 -30.37 4.85 0.72
CA ASP A 164 -30.76 4.02 -0.41
C ASP A 164 -29.63 3.03 -0.73
N SER A 165 -29.90 2.08 -1.62
CA SER A 165 -28.93 1.03 -1.93
C SER A 165 -28.96 0.55 -3.37
N PHE A 166 -27.83 0.03 -3.81
CA PHE A 166 -27.70 -0.71 -5.06
C PHE A 166 -26.74 -1.89 -4.87
N ARG A 167 -26.77 -2.82 -5.82
CA ARG A 167 -25.89 -3.99 -5.83
C ARG A 167 -25.11 -4.05 -7.13
N ILE A 168 -23.89 -4.55 -7.03
CA ILE A 168 -23.05 -4.88 -8.17
C ILE A 168 -22.58 -6.34 -8.02
N PRO A 169 -22.42 -7.09 -9.11
CA PRO A 169 -21.91 -8.45 -9.01
C PRO A 169 -20.44 -8.44 -8.54
N ALA A 170 -20.05 -9.49 -7.82
CA ALA A 170 -18.66 -9.71 -7.43
C ALA A 170 -17.92 -10.46 -8.54
N GLU A 171 -18.38 -11.66 -8.90
CA GLU A 171 -17.91 -12.39 -10.08
C GLU A 171 -18.60 -11.89 -11.35
N ILE A 172 -17.80 -11.62 -12.38
CA ILE A 172 -18.28 -11.17 -13.68
C ILE A 172 -18.47 -12.40 -14.57
N THR A 173 -19.69 -12.93 -14.60
CA THR A 173 -20.02 -14.13 -15.39
C THR A 173 -20.16 -13.84 -16.88
N GLU A 174 -20.12 -14.87 -17.71
CA GLU A 174 -20.34 -14.73 -19.15
C GLU A 174 -21.73 -14.17 -19.47
N GLU A 175 -22.75 -14.56 -18.68
CA GLU A 175 -24.11 -14.05 -18.77
C GLU A 175 -24.15 -12.54 -18.49
N PHE A 176 -23.48 -12.09 -17.42
CA PHE A 176 -23.43 -10.66 -17.10
C PHE A 176 -22.75 -9.87 -18.22
N ILE A 177 -21.68 -10.41 -18.81
CA ILE A 177 -20.98 -9.77 -19.94
C ILE A 177 -21.93 -9.66 -21.14
N ALA A 178 -22.61 -10.75 -21.51
CA ALA A 178 -23.51 -10.78 -22.65
C ALA A 178 -24.70 -9.81 -22.50
N GLU A 179 -25.21 -9.65 -21.28
CA GLU A 179 -26.37 -8.80 -20.99
C GLU A 179 -26.02 -7.32 -20.78
N ASN A 180 -24.86 -7.03 -20.19
CA ASN A 180 -24.55 -5.71 -19.65
C ASN A 180 -23.33 -5.03 -20.28
N ILE A 181 -22.58 -5.69 -21.15
CA ILE A 181 -21.34 -5.13 -21.70
C ILE A 181 -21.36 -5.16 -23.22
N ASN A 182 -21.30 -3.98 -23.83
CA ASN A 182 -21.03 -3.85 -25.26
C ASN A 182 -19.52 -3.97 -25.56
N LEU A 183 -19.07 -5.18 -25.90
CA LEU A 183 -17.65 -5.45 -26.16
C LEU A 183 -17.08 -4.70 -27.39
N SER A 184 -17.92 -4.23 -28.32
CA SER A 184 -17.46 -3.47 -29.49
C SER A 184 -17.20 -1.99 -29.21
N GLU A 185 -17.67 -1.47 -28.08
CA GLU A 185 -17.56 -0.05 -27.72
C GLU A 185 -16.84 0.16 -26.38
N PRO A 186 -15.56 -0.24 -26.26
CA PRO A 186 -14.82 -0.02 -25.04
C PRO A 186 -14.54 1.46 -24.79
N LEU A 187 -14.60 1.87 -23.53
CA LEU A 187 -14.16 3.17 -23.07
C LEU A 187 -12.65 3.12 -22.77
N GLN A 188 -11.94 4.17 -23.18
CA GLN A 188 -10.53 4.37 -22.83
C GLN A 188 -10.42 5.34 -21.66
N MET A 189 -9.77 4.88 -20.58
CA MET A 189 -9.57 5.66 -19.38
C MET A 189 -8.09 5.87 -19.09
N SER A 190 -7.73 7.10 -18.72
CA SER A 190 -6.40 7.45 -18.25
C SER A 190 -6.29 7.20 -16.74
N ILE A 191 -5.39 6.29 -16.34
CA ILE A 191 -5.04 6.07 -14.94
C ILE A 191 -3.52 6.01 -14.76
N TRP A 192 -2.95 7.13 -14.32
CA TRP A 192 -1.51 7.26 -14.09
C TRP A 192 -0.71 6.90 -15.35
N THR A 193 0.27 6.00 -15.24
CA THR A 193 1.26 5.74 -16.29
C THR A 193 0.72 4.96 -17.48
N ASN A 194 -0.40 4.25 -17.33
CA ASN A 194 -0.98 3.40 -18.37
C ASN A 194 -2.48 3.67 -18.52
N GLY A 195 -2.96 3.68 -19.77
CA GLY A 195 -4.39 3.63 -20.06
C GLY A 195 -4.98 2.28 -19.62
N ILE A 196 -6.27 2.26 -19.33
CA ILE A 196 -7.04 1.06 -19.05
C ILE A 196 -8.30 1.04 -19.91
N GLN A 197 -8.57 -0.12 -20.51
CA GLN A 197 -9.82 -0.37 -21.20
C GLN A 197 -10.90 -0.75 -20.18
N CYS A 198 -12.08 -0.17 -20.31
CA CYS A 198 -13.22 -0.42 -19.45
C CYS A 198 -14.54 -0.32 -20.22
N TYR A 199 -15.63 -0.72 -19.57
CA TYR A 199 -16.97 -0.73 -20.14
C TYR A 199 -17.94 -0.02 -19.21
N ASP A 200 -18.88 0.71 -19.80
CA ASP A 200 -19.96 1.35 -19.08
C ASP A 200 -20.98 0.32 -18.60
N VAL A 201 -21.24 0.32 -17.30
CA VAL A 201 -22.24 -0.53 -16.63
C VAL A 201 -23.15 0.32 -15.73
N SER A 202 -23.31 1.60 -16.07
CA SER A 202 -24.09 2.56 -15.27
C SER A 202 -25.56 2.19 -15.16
N HIS A 203 -26.12 1.48 -16.16
CA HIS A 203 -27.50 1.02 -16.14
C HIS A 203 -27.77 -0.06 -15.08
N CYS A 204 -26.72 -0.70 -14.54
CA CYS A 204 -26.84 -1.66 -13.46
C CYS A 204 -27.13 -1.02 -12.10
N ILE A 205 -27.04 0.32 -11.98
CA ILE A 205 -27.27 1.03 -10.72
C ILE A 205 -28.30 2.16 -10.90
N PRO A 206 -29.01 2.57 -9.84
CA PRO A 206 -30.03 3.62 -9.92
C PRO A 206 -29.42 4.96 -10.35
N SER A 207 -30.04 5.65 -11.32
CA SER A 207 -29.58 6.98 -11.78
C SER A 207 -29.54 8.02 -10.64
N LYS A 208 -30.48 7.93 -9.69
CA LYS A 208 -30.51 8.78 -8.49
C LYS A 208 -29.22 8.72 -7.67
N PHE A 209 -28.46 7.63 -7.71
CA PHE A 209 -27.17 7.53 -7.03
C PHE A 209 -26.21 8.66 -7.45
N PHE A 210 -26.13 8.94 -8.75
CA PHE A 210 -25.20 9.96 -9.26
C PHE A 210 -25.56 11.36 -8.76
N GLU A 211 -26.86 11.66 -8.74
CA GLU A 211 -27.38 12.94 -8.25
C GLU A 211 -27.19 13.09 -6.73
N GLU A 212 -27.56 12.07 -5.95
CA GLU A 212 -27.48 12.09 -4.48
C GLU A 212 -26.04 12.13 -3.95
N MET A 213 -25.08 11.67 -4.74
CA MET A 213 -23.66 11.67 -4.39
C MET A 213 -22.88 12.88 -4.92
N ASP A 214 -23.55 13.91 -5.43
CA ASP A 214 -22.92 15.11 -6.00
C ASP A 214 -21.90 14.77 -7.10
N LEU A 215 -22.23 13.78 -7.95
CA LEU A 215 -21.37 13.40 -9.06
C LEU A 215 -21.64 14.31 -10.28
N PRO A 216 -20.59 14.69 -11.04
CA PRO A 216 -20.76 15.47 -12.25
C PRO A 216 -21.68 14.77 -13.26
N SER A 217 -22.40 15.57 -14.04
CA SER A 217 -23.23 15.04 -15.12
C SER A 217 -22.39 14.24 -16.11
N GLY A 218 -22.91 13.08 -16.54
CA GLY A 218 -22.21 12.14 -17.41
C GLY A 218 -21.18 11.26 -16.70
N THR A 219 -21.14 11.26 -15.35
CA THR A 219 -20.37 10.26 -14.60
C THR A 219 -20.92 8.86 -14.89
N ARG A 220 -20.02 7.91 -15.13
CA ARG A 220 -20.34 6.52 -15.43
C ARG A 220 -19.76 5.58 -14.37
N LEU A 221 -20.48 4.52 -14.04
CA LEU A 221 -19.90 3.34 -13.40
C LEU A 221 -19.24 2.50 -14.49
N VAL A 222 -17.95 2.22 -14.33
CA VAL A 222 -17.17 1.43 -15.29
C VAL A 222 -16.55 0.20 -14.65
N LEU A 223 -16.42 -0.85 -15.45
CA LEU A 223 -15.81 -2.14 -15.09
C LEU A 223 -14.65 -2.44 -16.05
N SER A 224 -13.54 -2.99 -15.55
CA SER A 224 -12.46 -3.50 -16.41
C SER A 224 -12.34 -5.02 -16.31
N LEU A 225 -12.56 -5.72 -17.43
CA LEU A 225 -12.45 -7.18 -17.49
C LEU A 225 -11.00 -7.69 -17.46
N LYS A 226 -10.06 -6.93 -18.04
CA LYS A 226 -8.65 -7.35 -18.18
C LYS A 226 -7.71 -6.66 -17.20
N GLY A 227 -8.09 -5.50 -16.67
CA GLY A 227 -7.18 -4.61 -15.95
C GLY A 227 -6.17 -3.93 -16.88
N LYS A 228 -5.18 -3.28 -16.26
CA LYS A 228 -4.01 -2.65 -16.88
C LYS A 228 -2.74 -3.34 -16.41
N GLU A 229 -1.76 -3.41 -17.29
CA GLU A 229 -0.38 -3.74 -16.91
C GLU A 229 0.16 -2.63 -16.01
N PHE A 230 0.99 -2.95 -15.01
CA PHE A 230 1.80 -1.92 -14.34
C PHE A 230 3.27 -2.08 -14.73
N LYS A 231 3.78 -1.07 -15.44
CA LYS A 231 5.19 -0.96 -15.82
C LYS A 231 5.86 -0.01 -14.84
N ASP A 232 6.48 -0.55 -13.79
CA ASP A 232 7.25 0.25 -12.85
C ASP A 232 8.74 -0.11 -12.87
N THR A 233 9.55 0.86 -12.42
CA THR A 233 10.98 0.80 -12.11
C THR A 233 11.34 -0.09 -10.91
N SER A 234 10.34 -0.75 -10.30
CA SER A 234 10.49 -1.83 -9.33
C SER A 234 11.43 -2.96 -9.84
N PRO A 235 11.99 -3.82 -8.96
CA PRO A 235 12.86 -4.90 -9.41
C PRO A 235 12.20 -5.67 -10.55
N PRO A 236 12.86 -5.89 -11.71
CA PRO A 236 12.22 -6.42 -12.90
C PRO A 236 11.42 -7.69 -12.66
N LYS A 237 11.87 -8.54 -11.72
CA LYS A 237 11.19 -9.78 -11.33
C LYS A 237 9.80 -9.56 -10.72
N SER A 238 9.57 -8.46 -10.01
CA SER A 238 8.25 -8.13 -9.43
C SER A 238 7.27 -7.56 -10.45
N THR A 239 7.75 -7.17 -11.64
CA THR A 239 6.93 -6.65 -12.74
C THR A 239 6.33 -7.79 -13.57
N PHE A 240 6.94 -8.99 -13.50
CA PHE A 240 6.49 -10.16 -14.24
C PHE A 240 5.68 -11.11 -13.37
N TYR A 241 4.63 -11.68 -13.95
CA TYR A 241 3.93 -12.84 -13.43
C TYR A 241 4.63 -14.09 -13.95
N GLN A 242 4.88 -15.06 -13.06
CA GLN A 242 5.31 -16.40 -13.43
C GLN A 242 4.18 -17.34 -13.04
N ASP A 243 3.31 -17.62 -13.99
CA ASP A 243 2.32 -18.67 -13.83
C ASP A 243 3.04 -20.03 -13.94
N PRO A 244 3.07 -20.85 -12.87
CA PRO A 244 3.71 -22.17 -12.93
C PRO A 244 2.96 -23.14 -13.86
N SER A 245 1.69 -22.89 -14.17
CA SER A 245 0.82 -23.76 -14.95
C SER A 245 0.90 -23.51 -16.46
N THR A 246 1.32 -22.31 -16.87
CA THR A 246 1.52 -21.99 -18.28
C THR A 246 3.01 -21.98 -18.61
N ASN A 247 3.43 -22.88 -19.50
CA ASN A 247 4.82 -23.01 -19.98
C ASN A 247 5.29 -21.80 -20.82
N HIS A 248 4.64 -20.64 -20.70
CA HIS A 248 4.66 -19.53 -21.65
C HIS A 248 5.06 -18.22 -20.96
N GLY A 249 6.34 -17.85 -21.10
CA GLY A 249 6.79 -16.45 -21.07
C GLY A 249 6.71 -15.70 -19.74
N LYS A 250 7.32 -14.51 -19.72
CA LYS A 250 7.16 -13.54 -18.64
C LYS A 250 6.06 -12.56 -19.04
N GLU A 251 4.87 -12.68 -18.47
CA GLU A 251 3.79 -11.70 -18.70
C GLU A 251 3.90 -10.53 -17.71
N TYR A 252 3.45 -9.34 -18.13
CA TYR A 252 3.34 -8.21 -17.22
C TYR A 252 2.21 -8.45 -16.24
N ARG A 253 2.47 -8.19 -14.95
CA ARG A 253 1.41 -8.20 -13.94
C ARG A 253 0.37 -7.14 -14.25
N ARG A 254 -0.87 -7.48 -13.92
CA ARG A 254 -2.02 -6.62 -14.11
C ARG A 254 -2.65 -6.24 -12.80
N THR A 255 -3.34 -5.12 -12.83
CA THR A 255 -4.19 -4.60 -11.75
C THR A 255 -5.43 -4.01 -12.40
N HIS A 256 -6.56 -3.96 -11.72
CA HIS A 256 -7.72 -3.21 -12.20
C HIS A 256 -7.51 -1.69 -11.97
N PHE A 257 -8.42 -1.04 -11.23
CA PHE A 257 -8.38 0.39 -11.02
C PHE A 257 -7.51 0.82 -9.81
N GLN A 258 -6.60 -0.04 -9.35
CA GLN A 258 -5.53 0.33 -8.42
C GLN A 258 -4.69 1.49 -8.96
N ASP A 259 -4.16 2.33 -8.07
CA ASP A 259 -3.32 3.45 -8.49
C ASP A 259 -1.99 2.96 -9.09
N TYR A 260 -1.26 2.12 -8.34
CA TYR A 260 0.05 1.61 -8.74
C TYR A 260 0.17 0.08 -8.62
N PHE A 261 -0.20 -0.48 -7.47
CA PHE A 261 0.07 -1.87 -7.11
C PHE A 261 -1.17 -2.52 -6.49
N PRO A 262 -1.27 -3.86 -6.58
CA PRO A 262 -2.45 -4.63 -6.18
C PRO A 262 -2.79 -4.49 -4.69
N ILE A 263 -1.79 -4.47 -3.81
CA ILE A 263 -2.00 -4.53 -2.36
C ILE A 263 -1.37 -3.32 -1.69
N HIS A 264 -2.13 -2.68 -0.81
CA HIS A 264 -1.67 -1.60 0.06
C HIS A 264 -1.68 -2.05 1.53
N ILE A 265 -0.53 -1.95 2.19
CA ILE A 265 -0.31 -2.35 3.58
C ILE A 265 -0.13 -1.12 4.47
N VAL A 266 -0.80 -1.10 5.61
CA VAL A 266 -0.59 -0.17 6.73
C VAL A 266 -0.45 -1.00 8.01
N THR A 267 0.17 -0.46 9.06
CA THR A 267 0.20 -1.13 10.37
C THR A 267 -0.53 -0.32 11.44
N GLU A 268 -0.99 -1.00 12.48
CA GLU A 268 -1.57 -0.36 13.67
C GLU A 268 -0.55 0.57 14.34
N GLU A 269 0.73 0.21 14.36
CA GLU A 269 1.79 1.06 14.91
C GLU A 269 1.97 2.37 14.12
N ASP A 270 1.87 2.32 12.78
CA ASP A 270 1.91 3.51 11.92
C ASP A 270 0.74 4.47 12.25
N MET A 271 -0.45 3.89 12.47
CA MET A 271 -1.67 4.61 12.81
C MET A 271 -1.58 5.24 14.19
N SER A 272 -1.10 4.50 15.19
CA SER A 272 -0.90 4.99 16.55
C SER A 272 0.11 6.14 16.61
N ASP A 273 1.26 6.02 15.93
CA ASP A 273 2.26 7.09 15.89
C ASP A 273 1.74 8.34 15.18
N LEU A 274 1.00 8.18 14.07
CA LEU A 274 0.37 9.31 13.40
C LEU A 274 -0.65 10.01 14.32
N ASN A 275 -1.57 9.26 14.92
CA ASN A 275 -2.57 9.83 15.81
C ASN A 275 -1.90 10.57 16.98
N PHE A 276 -0.85 9.97 17.59
CA PHE A 276 -0.05 10.63 18.62
C PHE A 276 0.54 11.97 18.16
N ARG A 277 1.14 12.02 16.96
CA ARG A 277 1.71 13.26 16.40
C ARG A 277 0.65 14.32 16.10
N ILE A 278 -0.54 13.91 15.66
CA ILE A 278 -1.65 14.84 15.46
C ILE A 278 -2.08 15.44 16.81
N LYS A 279 -2.27 14.61 17.86
CA LYS A 279 -2.61 15.09 19.22
C LYS A 279 -1.57 16.08 19.73
N LYS A 280 -0.28 15.75 19.58
CA LYS A 280 0.84 16.57 20.05
C LYS A 280 0.89 17.96 19.39
N LYS A 281 0.40 18.10 18.15
CA LYS A 281 0.34 19.40 17.45
C LYS A 281 -0.82 20.30 17.90
N GLY A 282 -1.66 19.85 18.83
CA GLY A 282 -2.76 20.66 19.38
C GLY A 282 -3.95 20.80 18.42
N PHE A 283 -4.05 19.94 17.39
CA PHE A 283 -5.29 19.86 16.61
C PHE A 283 -6.42 19.35 17.51
N ASN A 284 -7.61 19.95 17.41
CA ASN A 284 -8.73 19.65 18.30
C ASN A 284 -9.30 18.25 17.98
N LEU A 285 -9.17 17.30 18.89
CA LEU A 285 -9.49 15.88 18.65
C LEU A 285 -10.80 15.49 19.32
N ASN A 286 -11.91 15.79 18.66
CA ASN A 286 -13.15 15.04 18.93
C ASN A 286 -13.13 13.65 18.25
N ARG A 287 -12.03 13.28 17.56
CA ARG A 287 -11.90 12.03 16.80
C ARG A 287 -10.44 11.61 16.57
N GLU A 288 -10.23 10.31 16.36
CA GLU A 288 -8.97 9.74 15.86
C GLU A 288 -9.06 9.42 14.36
N ILE A 289 -7.91 9.37 13.68
CA ILE A 289 -7.86 8.83 12.31
C ILE A 289 -7.94 7.32 12.35
N ILE A 290 -8.83 6.81 11.50
CA ILE A 290 -9.07 5.39 11.28
C ILE A 290 -8.31 4.88 10.05
N ASP A 291 -7.97 3.60 10.05
CA ASP A 291 -7.18 2.97 9.00
C ASP A 291 -7.81 3.10 7.60
N THR A 292 -9.14 2.98 7.49
CA THR A 292 -9.86 3.08 6.21
C THR A 292 -9.76 4.44 5.53
N ALA A 293 -9.39 5.51 6.25
CA ALA A 293 -9.06 6.81 5.64
C ALA A 293 -7.81 6.71 4.74
N PHE A 294 -6.92 5.76 5.02
CA PHE A 294 -5.76 5.45 4.19
C PHE A 294 -6.03 4.40 3.12
N ARG A 295 -7.19 3.74 3.18
CA ARG A 295 -7.65 2.68 2.28
C ARG A 295 -6.64 1.52 2.12
N PRO A 296 -6.09 0.94 3.21
CA PRO A 296 -5.26 -0.26 3.12
C PRO A 296 -6.11 -1.46 2.74
N ASN A 297 -5.50 -2.39 2.02
CA ASN A 297 -6.03 -3.73 1.79
C ASN A 297 -5.71 -4.65 2.96
N LEU A 298 -4.50 -4.53 3.53
CA LEU A 298 -4.08 -5.27 4.72
C LEU A 298 -3.69 -4.29 5.82
N LEU A 299 -4.28 -4.47 7.01
CA LEU A 299 -3.78 -3.87 8.24
C LEU A 299 -2.99 -4.94 8.99
N LEU A 300 -1.76 -4.60 9.37
CA LEU A 300 -0.89 -5.47 10.15
C LEU A 300 -0.76 -4.97 11.59
N SER A 301 -0.49 -5.90 12.51
CA SER A 301 -0.18 -5.61 13.92
C SER A 301 1.09 -6.34 14.34
N GLY A 302 1.74 -5.89 15.40
CA GLY A 302 2.91 -6.56 15.99
C GLY A 302 4.22 -6.23 15.28
N THR A 303 4.32 -5.09 14.59
CA THR A 303 5.60 -4.67 14.03
C THR A 303 6.53 -4.10 15.09
N ALA A 304 7.84 -4.28 14.90
CA ALA A 304 8.84 -3.90 15.91
C ALA A 304 8.86 -2.38 16.24
N ARG A 305 8.38 -1.53 15.32
CA ARG A 305 8.25 -0.08 15.50
C ARG A 305 7.34 0.52 14.41
N PRO A 306 6.80 1.73 14.63
CA PRO A 306 6.16 2.49 13.55
C PRO A 306 7.09 2.62 12.33
N TYR A 307 6.48 2.46 11.17
CA TYR A 307 7.03 2.50 9.82
C TYR A 307 8.07 1.41 9.52
N ASP A 308 8.06 0.29 10.25
CA ASP A 308 9.02 -0.80 10.02
C ASP A 308 8.94 -1.37 8.58
N VAL A 309 7.71 -1.42 8.03
CA VAL A 309 7.39 -1.92 6.68
C VAL A 309 8.11 -1.15 5.57
N ASP A 310 8.46 0.12 5.80
CA ASP A 310 9.19 0.96 4.83
C ASP A 310 10.51 0.34 4.36
N THR A 311 11.11 -0.48 5.22
CA THR A 311 12.39 -1.14 4.97
C THR A 311 12.23 -2.57 4.51
N TRP A 312 11.04 -3.16 4.51
CA TRP A 312 10.84 -4.52 4.01
C TRP A 312 11.15 -4.57 2.53
N ASN A 313 11.61 -5.72 2.03
CA ASN A 313 11.84 -5.93 0.60
C ASN A 313 11.12 -7.19 0.14
N ARG A 314 11.34 -8.29 0.85
CA ARG A 314 10.65 -9.57 0.65
C ARG A 314 10.15 -10.07 1.99
N PHE A 315 8.94 -10.61 1.99
CA PHE A 315 8.32 -11.24 3.15
C PHE A 315 7.40 -12.36 2.69
N ASP A 316 7.17 -13.34 3.56
CA ASP A 316 6.13 -14.35 3.35
C ASP A 316 4.95 -14.05 4.28
N ILE A 317 3.76 -14.36 3.80
CA ILE A 317 2.57 -14.54 4.64
C ILE A 317 2.43 -16.05 4.85
N GLU A 318 2.52 -16.49 6.10
CA GLU A 318 2.31 -17.87 6.52
C GLU A 318 0.89 -18.01 7.05
N ASP A 319 0.13 -18.92 6.42
CA ASP A 319 -1.18 -19.32 6.90
C ASP A 319 -1.03 -19.94 8.29
N HIS A 320 -1.71 -19.37 9.27
CA HIS A 320 -1.57 -19.79 10.67
C HIS A 320 -2.22 -21.15 10.97
N THR A 321 -2.98 -21.71 10.04
CA THR A 321 -3.67 -23.01 10.14
C THR A 321 -2.97 -24.11 9.34
N THR A 322 -2.55 -23.82 8.10
CA THR A 322 -1.93 -24.81 7.19
C THR A 322 -0.40 -24.74 7.17
N SER A 323 0.18 -23.66 7.68
CA SER A 323 1.63 -23.33 7.56
C SER A 323 2.11 -23.13 6.12
N GLU A 324 1.20 -23.01 5.14
CA GLU A 324 1.55 -22.64 3.78
C GLU A 324 2.09 -21.21 3.72
N LYS A 325 3.07 -20.98 2.84
CA LYS A 325 3.77 -19.69 2.74
C LYS A 325 3.64 -19.12 1.35
N HIS A 326 3.17 -17.88 1.28
CA HIS A 326 3.08 -17.14 0.04
C HIS A 326 4.01 -15.94 0.10
N SER A 327 4.92 -15.84 -0.88
CA SER A 327 5.90 -14.76 -0.95
C SER A 327 5.33 -13.49 -1.55
N PHE A 328 5.76 -12.37 -0.99
CA PHE A 328 5.42 -11.03 -1.44
C PHE A 328 6.68 -10.16 -1.60
N THR A 329 6.57 -9.18 -2.47
CA THR A 329 7.55 -8.11 -2.65
C THR A 329 6.95 -6.78 -2.21
N ARG A 330 7.69 -6.01 -1.41
CA ARG A 330 7.37 -4.60 -1.15
C ARG A 330 7.99 -3.74 -2.25
N ASN A 331 7.15 -3.13 -3.07
CA ASN A 331 7.57 -2.37 -4.24
C ASN A 331 7.95 -0.93 -3.86
N SER A 332 6.98 -0.15 -3.40
CA SER A 332 7.16 1.28 -3.13
C SER A 332 6.42 1.72 -1.88
N LYS A 333 6.82 2.88 -1.36
CA LYS A 333 6.04 3.55 -0.32
C LYS A 333 4.83 4.21 -0.95
N CYS A 334 3.69 4.21 -0.25
CA CYS A 334 2.48 4.84 -0.76
C CYS A 334 2.54 6.37 -0.56
N MET A 335 2.74 7.10 -1.66
CA MET A 335 2.63 8.56 -1.68
C MET A 335 1.19 8.97 -1.36
N ARG A 336 1.02 9.89 -0.40
CA ARG A 336 -0.31 10.28 0.08
C ARG A 336 -0.84 11.52 -0.62
N CYS A 337 -2.11 11.44 -0.98
CA CYS A 337 -2.93 12.56 -1.42
C CYS A 337 -3.78 13.12 -0.26
N LEU A 338 -4.73 13.99 -0.57
CA LEU A 338 -5.61 14.66 0.41
C LEU A 338 -6.80 13.81 0.90
N ILE A 339 -7.00 12.59 0.38
CA ILE A 339 -8.12 11.72 0.81
C ILE A 339 -8.19 11.52 2.34
N PRO A 340 -7.07 11.29 3.07
CA PRO A 340 -7.12 11.14 4.53
C PRO A 340 -7.60 12.38 5.30
N ASP A 341 -7.68 13.56 4.66
CA ASP A 341 -8.21 14.78 5.28
C ASP A 341 -9.76 14.83 5.24
N ILE A 342 -10.42 13.87 4.58
CA ILE A 342 -11.89 13.79 4.50
C ILE A 342 -12.41 13.08 5.74
N ASN A 343 -13.41 13.66 6.40
CA ASN A 343 -14.07 13.02 7.52
C ASN A 343 -14.95 11.85 7.02
N PRO A 344 -14.67 10.59 7.44
CA PRO A 344 -15.41 9.42 6.95
C PRO A 344 -16.86 9.35 7.45
N VAL A 345 -17.21 10.11 8.50
CA VAL A 345 -18.57 10.17 9.05
C VAL A 345 -19.39 11.25 8.37
N THR A 346 -18.82 12.43 8.15
CA THR A 346 -19.57 13.58 7.61
C THR A 346 -19.41 13.76 6.10
N GLY A 347 -18.39 13.15 5.49
CA GLY A 347 -18.10 13.32 4.06
C GLY A 347 -17.62 14.72 3.71
N VAL A 348 -17.07 15.47 4.68
CA VAL A 348 -16.55 16.83 4.49
C VAL A 348 -15.05 16.85 4.78
N SER A 349 -14.30 17.59 3.95
CA SER A 349 -12.88 17.85 4.18
C SER A 349 -12.67 18.65 5.46
N ASP A 350 -11.84 18.13 6.36
CA ASP A 350 -11.60 18.73 7.66
C ASP A 350 -10.36 19.63 7.60
N LYS A 351 -10.58 20.95 7.50
CA LYS A 351 -9.50 21.95 7.45
C LYS A 351 -8.76 22.09 8.78
N GLU A 352 -9.40 21.72 9.89
CA GLU A 352 -8.85 21.76 11.25
C GLU A 352 -8.07 20.49 11.60
N PHE A 353 -8.25 19.42 10.80
CA PHE A 353 -7.59 18.13 10.95
C PHE A 353 -6.74 17.78 9.71
N PRO A 354 -5.60 18.45 9.47
CA PRO A 354 -4.83 18.18 8.28
C PRO A 354 -3.87 17.00 8.53
N VAL A 355 -4.35 15.78 8.30
CA VAL A 355 -3.53 14.55 8.24
C VAL A 355 -2.37 14.77 7.28
N SER A 356 -2.66 15.32 6.11
CA SER A 356 -1.68 15.67 5.09
C SER A 356 -0.57 16.58 5.63
N LYS A 357 -0.90 17.69 6.31
CA LYS A 357 0.12 18.59 6.91
C LYS A 357 0.94 17.89 7.98
N THR A 358 0.34 16.99 8.76
CA THR A 358 1.08 16.22 9.76
C THR A 358 2.04 15.26 9.09
N LEU A 359 1.60 14.47 8.11
CA LEU A 359 2.47 13.60 7.33
C LEU A 359 3.59 14.38 6.63
N MET A 360 3.28 15.53 6.03
CA MET A 360 4.27 16.38 5.35
C MET A 360 5.43 16.82 6.24
N SER A 361 5.24 16.94 7.56
CA SER A 361 6.31 17.37 8.46
C SER A 361 7.34 16.30 8.79
N TYR A 362 7.04 15.01 8.61
CA TYR A 362 7.96 13.92 9.01
C TYR A 362 8.00 12.70 8.07
N ARG A 363 7.09 12.59 7.10
CA ARG A 363 6.96 11.43 6.20
C ARG A 363 7.37 11.69 4.76
N ARG A 364 8.15 12.74 4.48
CA ARG A 364 8.86 12.91 3.21
C ARG A 364 10.08 11.99 3.16
N VAL A 365 9.84 10.69 3.06
CA VAL A 365 10.85 9.63 3.26
C VAL A 365 11.20 8.87 1.97
N ASP A 366 10.60 9.24 0.83
CA ASP A 366 10.94 8.66 -0.46
C ASP A 366 11.73 9.65 -1.33
N SER A 367 12.93 9.27 -1.77
CA SER A 367 13.80 10.14 -2.57
C SER A 367 13.26 10.34 -3.99
N GLY A 368 12.48 9.41 -4.51
CA GLY A 368 11.77 9.55 -5.79
C GLY A 368 10.59 10.51 -5.71
N ALA A 369 10.09 10.78 -4.50
CA ALA A 369 8.94 11.63 -4.24
C ALA A 369 9.21 12.62 -3.10
N ALA A 370 10.38 13.29 -3.12
CA ALA A 370 10.86 14.11 -2.00
C ALA A 370 9.90 15.24 -1.55
N LYS A 371 9.00 15.67 -2.44
CA LYS A 371 7.99 16.72 -2.16
C LYS A 371 6.67 16.16 -1.60
N LEU A 372 6.51 14.85 -1.52
CA LEU A 372 5.30 14.17 -1.08
C LEU A 372 5.56 13.36 0.19
N ALA A 373 4.55 13.30 1.06
CA ALA A 373 4.60 12.43 2.22
C ALA A 373 4.17 11.01 1.86
N CYS A 374 4.71 10.01 2.57
CA CYS A 374 4.40 8.60 2.38
C CYS A 374 3.77 7.96 3.62
N PHE A 375 2.74 7.14 3.45
CA PHE A 375 2.11 6.40 4.55
C PHE A 375 1.53 5.08 4.03
N GLY A 376 1.96 3.97 4.62
CA GLY A 376 1.73 2.64 4.08
C GLY A 376 2.66 2.31 2.91
N ASN A 377 2.61 1.05 2.49
CA ASN A 377 3.49 0.46 1.49
C ASN A 377 2.70 -0.36 0.48
N TYR A 378 3.12 -0.29 -0.77
CA TYR A 378 2.56 -1.07 -1.86
C TYR A 378 3.33 -2.38 -2.03
N CYS A 379 2.58 -3.47 -2.20
CA CYS A 379 3.08 -4.83 -2.26
C CYS A 379 2.46 -5.59 -3.43
N VAL A 380 3.17 -6.64 -3.86
CA VAL A 380 2.78 -7.56 -4.93
C VAL A 380 3.05 -8.98 -4.44
N GLN A 381 2.07 -9.86 -4.62
CA GLN A 381 2.15 -11.30 -4.41
C GLN A 381 2.99 -11.95 -5.53
N ASP A 382 3.82 -12.95 -5.22
CA ASP A 382 4.64 -13.60 -6.24
C ASP A 382 3.82 -14.57 -7.11
N VAL A 383 2.86 -15.28 -6.49
CA VAL A 383 1.94 -16.24 -7.13
C VAL A 383 0.49 -15.79 -6.93
N SER A 384 -0.49 -16.49 -7.51
CA SER A 384 -1.93 -16.30 -7.27
C SER A 384 -2.61 -17.59 -6.83
N ASN A 385 -3.94 -17.54 -6.67
CA ASN A 385 -4.80 -18.68 -6.35
C ASN A 385 -4.54 -19.29 -4.97
N PHE A 386 -4.41 -18.43 -3.97
CA PHE A 386 -4.32 -18.81 -2.56
C PHE A 386 -5.23 -17.95 -1.69
N GLN A 387 -5.39 -18.33 -0.43
CA GLN A 387 -6.18 -17.58 0.54
C GLN A 387 -5.27 -16.99 1.62
N ILE A 388 -5.70 -15.87 2.17
CA ILE A 388 -5.10 -15.26 3.36
C ILE A 388 -6.18 -15.08 4.42
N HIS A 389 -5.79 -15.18 5.69
CA HIS A 389 -6.66 -15.09 6.85
C HIS A 389 -6.18 -14.01 7.81
N VAL A 390 -7.13 -13.39 8.51
CA VAL A 390 -6.82 -12.61 9.72
C VAL A 390 -6.14 -13.55 10.72
N GLY A 391 -4.98 -13.14 11.23
CA GLY A 391 -4.12 -13.94 12.10
C GLY A 391 -2.89 -14.52 11.41
N ASP A 392 -2.83 -14.52 10.06
CA ASP A 392 -1.67 -15.01 9.33
C ASP A 392 -0.40 -14.25 9.67
N ARG A 393 0.71 -14.99 9.74
CA ARG A 393 2.00 -14.54 10.27
C ARG A 393 2.89 -14.00 9.16
N ILE A 394 3.58 -12.90 9.43
CA ILE A 394 4.44 -12.23 8.46
C ILE A 394 5.92 -12.52 8.74
N HIS A 395 6.57 -13.25 7.83
CA HIS A 395 7.98 -13.60 7.93
C HIS A 395 8.83 -12.71 7.04
N ILE A 396 9.62 -11.82 7.65
CA ILE A 396 10.45 -10.86 6.92
C ILE A 396 11.73 -11.54 6.40
N LEU A 397 11.73 -11.87 5.10
CA LEU A 397 12.83 -12.52 4.41
C LEU A 397 14.01 -11.59 4.11
N SER A 398 13.73 -10.35 3.68
CA SER A 398 14.79 -9.37 3.43
C SER A 398 14.31 -7.93 3.58
N ARG A 399 15.27 -7.01 3.79
CA ARG A 399 15.03 -5.57 3.92
C ARG A 399 15.84 -4.78 2.89
N LYS A 400 15.28 -3.67 2.41
CA LYS A 400 15.91 -2.71 1.50
C LYS A 400 15.90 -1.33 2.15
N ILE A 401 17.08 -0.88 2.56
CA ILE A 401 17.27 0.47 3.11
C ILE A 401 17.35 1.43 1.92
N THR A 402 16.22 2.06 1.58
CA THR A 402 16.20 3.20 0.64
C THR A 402 16.45 4.48 1.46
N VAL A 403 17.63 5.08 1.33
CA VAL A 403 17.96 6.34 2.02
C VAL A 403 17.42 7.51 1.21
N THR A 404 16.61 8.36 1.85
CA THR A 404 15.97 9.55 1.29
C THR A 404 16.99 10.65 1.00
N LYS A 405 16.88 11.35 -0.14
CA LYS A 405 17.68 12.53 -0.47
C LYS A 405 17.23 13.69 0.44
N TRP A 406 18.06 14.12 1.39
CA TRP A 406 17.79 15.34 2.16
C TRP A 406 18.09 16.56 1.29
N SER A 407 17.05 17.26 0.84
CA SER A 407 17.19 18.57 0.19
C SER A 407 17.02 19.66 1.25
N GLY A 408 18.16 20.08 1.83
CA GLY A 408 18.44 21.41 2.40
C GLY A 408 17.42 22.06 3.33
N GLY A 409 17.80 22.23 4.59
CA GLY A 409 17.22 23.23 5.47
C GLY A 409 17.87 23.27 6.85
N GLY A 410 18.93 24.09 6.97
CA GLY A 410 19.36 24.79 8.19
C GLY A 410 19.55 24.00 9.48
N LEU A 411 20.81 23.93 9.92
CA LEU A 411 21.14 23.91 11.35
C LEU A 411 20.32 24.98 12.08
N VAL A 412 19.45 24.56 12.99
CA VAL A 412 19.03 25.40 14.11
C VAL A 412 19.36 24.61 15.35
N HIS A 413 20.45 25.04 16.00
CA HIS A 413 20.70 24.72 17.40
C HIS A 413 19.46 25.12 18.21
N HIS A 414 18.89 24.18 18.96
CA HIS A 414 18.67 24.26 20.41
C HIS A 414 18.09 22.94 20.93
#